data_AF-A0A4V1QZW1-F1
#
_entry.id   AF-A0A4V1QZW1-F1
#
_cell.length_a   1.000
_cell.length_b   1.000
_cell.length_c   1.000
_cell.angle_alpha   90.00
_cell.angle_beta   90.00
_cell.angle_gamma   90.00
#
_symmetry.space_group_name_H-M   'P 1'
#
loop_
_entity.id
_entity.type
_entity.pdbx_description
1 polymer ?
#
loop_
_entity_poly.entity_id
_entity_poly.type
_entity_poly.pdbx_seq_one_letter_code
_entity_poly.pdbx_strand_id
1 'polypeptide(L)'
;MSEFKYADPLKNGYKQFNLTKKQHNRLFKYRQRTWTDYYEYYCNDNHIIMHRFTSLIAKCVTTLLFPLTFFVYGIANHKEIIRDHKRVFNEKKYGSYYSDHISKRMNFMMKS
;
A
#
# COMPACT_ATOMS: atom_id res chain seq x y z
N MET A 1 23.22 5.78 1.04
CA MET A 1 21.82 5.39 1.33
C MET A 1 21.63 3.98 0.78
N SER A 2 21.31 3.00 1.63
CA SER A 2 21.07 1.62 1.22
C SER A 2 19.84 1.56 0.30
N GLU A 3 20.00 1.06 -0.92
CA GLU A 3 18.87 0.79 -1.83
C GLU A 3 17.89 -0.17 -1.15
N PHE A 4 16.63 0.25 -1.02
CA PHE A 4 15.56 -0.64 -0.57
C PHE A 4 15.38 -1.74 -1.62
N LYS A 5 15.85 -2.96 -1.30
CA LYS A 5 15.55 -4.15 -2.10
C LYS A 5 14.22 -4.70 -1.65
N TYR A 6 13.23 -4.66 -2.54
CA TYR A 6 11.95 -5.31 -2.32
C TYR A 6 12.17 -6.80 -2.01
N ALA A 7 11.85 -7.20 -0.77
CA ALA A 7 11.85 -8.59 -0.35
C ALA A 7 10.43 -9.13 -0.53
N ASP A 8 10.26 -10.06 -1.47
CA ASP A 8 8.97 -10.70 -1.73
C ASP A 8 8.54 -11.54 -0.51
N PRO A 9 7.43 -11.20 0.17
CA PRO A 9 6.96 -11.96 1.33
C PRO A 9 6.69 -13.43 1.01
N LEU A 10 6.31 -13.76 -0.22
CA LEU A 10 6.04 -15.14 -0.64
C LEU A 10 7.30 -16.00 -0.57
N LYS A 11 8.46 -15.44 -0.90
CA LYS A 11 9.76 -16.14 -0.80
C LYS A 11 10.18 -16.40 0.65
N ASN A 12 9.61 -15.64 1.58
CA ASN A 12 9.88 -15.77 3.02
C ASN A 12 8.86 -16.67 3.75
N GLY A 13 8.15 -17.53 3.00
CA GLY A 13 7.21 -18.51 3.56
C GLY A 13 5.85 -17.95 3.95
N TYR A 14 5.53 -16.69 3.59
CA TYR A 14 4.19 -16.15 3.81
C TYR A 14 3.21 -16.67 2.75
N LYS A 15 1.98 -16.92 3.17
CA LYS A 15 0.86 -17.24 2.28
C LYS A 15 0.04 -15.99 2.02
N GLN A 16 -0.15 -15.65 0.75
CA GLN A 16 -1.03 -14.56 0.38
C GLN A 16 -2.49 -14.99 0.52
N PHE A 17 -3.32 -14.09 1.04
CA PHE A 17 -4.77 -14.28 1.12
C PHE A 17 -5.49 -12.99 0.76
N ASN A 18 -6.76 -13.11 0.38
CA ASN A 18 -7.59 -11.99 -0.04
C ASN A 18 -8.67 -11.71 1.01
N LEU A 19 -8.80 -10.45 1.40
CA LEU A 19 -9.94 -9.97 2.17
C LEU A 19 -10.82 -9.07 1.31
N THR A 20 -12.12 -9.31 1.38
CA THR A 20 -13.11 -8.37 0.85
C THR A 20 -13.07 -7.05 1.64
N LYS A 21 -13.53 -5.94 1.03
CA LYS A 21 -13.63 -4.64 1.72
C LYS A 21 -14.41 -4.75 3.04
N LYS A 22 -15.52 -5.50 3.06
CA LYS A 22 -16.33 -5.70 4.27
C LYS A 22 -15.55 -6.43 5.37
N GLN A 23 -14.82 -7.49 5.03
CA GLN A 23 -14.00 -8.24 5.98
C GLN A 23 -12.85 -7.41 6.54
N HIS A 24 -12.13 -6.70 5.68
CA HIS A 24 -11.05 -5.79 6.08
C HIS A 24 -11.56 -4.73 7.05
N ASN A 25 -12.63 -4.05 6.67
CA ASN A 25 -13.22 -2.97 7.47
C ASN A 25 -13.73 -3.46 8.85
N ARG A 26 -14.18 -4.71 8.92
CA ARG A 26 -14.56 -5.37 10.18
C ARG A 26 -13.35 -5.70 11.06
N LEU A 27 -12.24 -6.13 10.46
CA LEU A 27 -11.03 -6.53 11.19
C LEU A 27 -10.18 -5.31 11.61
N PHE A 28 -10.14 -4.26 10.80
CA PHE A 28 -9.25 -3.11 10.98
C PHE A 28 -10.02 -1.81 11.17
N LYS A 29 -10.58 -1.62 12.38
CA LYS A 29 -11.42 -0.45 12.71
C LYS A 29 -10.76 0.89 12.36
N TYR A 30 -9.47 1.04 12.63
CA TYR A 30 -8.72 2.29 12.41
C TYR A 30 -8.06 2.42 11.03
N ARG A 31 -8.08 1.36 10.21
CA ARG A 31 -7.48 1.37 8.86
C ARG A 31 -8.49 0.92 7.82
N GLN A 32 -9.61 1.62 7.75
CA GLN A 32 -10.70 1.31 6.82
C GLN A 32 -10.21 1.39 5.36
N ARG A 33 -10.62 0.44 4.53
CA ARG A 33 -10.28 0.43 3.10
C ARG A 33 -11.17 1.40 2.34
N THR A 34 -10.57 2.39 1.71
CA THR A 34 -11.23 3.34 0.81
C THR A 34 -11.16 2.86 -0.64
N TRP A 35 -11.72 3.64 -1.58
CA TRP A 35 -11.65 3.33 -3.02
C TRP A 35 -10.26 3.63 -3.61
N THR A 36 -9.46 4.48 -2.96
CA THR A 36 -8.08 4.80 -3.35
C THR A 36 -7.09 3.71 -2.99
N ASP A 37 -7.50 2.79 -2.12
CA ASP A 37 -6.59 1.84 -1.48
C ASP A 37 -6.79 0.41 -2.01
N TYR A 38 -5.67 -0.21 -2.34
CA TYR A 38 -5.55 -1.62 -2.61
C TYR A 38 -4.70 -2.27 -1.54
N TYR A 39 -5.13 -3.42 -1.01
CA TYR A 39 -4.42 -4.09 0.07
C TYR A 39 -4.07 -5.52 -0.34
N GLU A 40 -2.83 -5.91 -0.07
CA GLU A 40 -2.36 -7.29 -0.15
C GLU A 40 -2.06 -7.79 1.26
N TYR A 41 -2.49 -9.00 1.58
CA TYR A 41 -2.31 -9.59 2.91
C TYR A 41 -1.50 -10.87 2.80
N TYR A 42 -0.58 -11.02 3.74
CA TYR A 42 0.35 -12.13 3.81
C TYR A 42 0.34 -12.66 5.24
N CYS A 43 0.11 -13.96 5.43
CA CYS A 43 0.16 -14.59 6.75
C CYS A 43 1.27 -15.63 6.85
N ASN A 44 1.88 -15.69 8.03
CA ASN A 44 2.76 -16.76 8.48
C ASN A 44 2.32 -17.13 9.92
N ASP A 45 2.87 -18.19 10.50
CA ASP A 45 2.39 -18.80 11.75
C ASP A 45 2.28 -17.84 12.95
N ASN A 46 3.09 -16.77 12.94
CA ASN A 46 3.19 -15.79 14.02
C ASN A 46 2.81 -14.35 13.63
N HIS A 47 2.74 -14.03 12.33
CA HIS A 47 2.61 -12.65 11.87
C HIS A 47 1.73 -12.53 10.63
N ILE A 48 0.96 -11.44 10.58
CA ILE A 48 0.26 -10.99 9.38
C ILE A 48 0.95 -9.71 8.92
N ILE A 49 1.28 -9.65 7.63
CA ILE A 49 1.77 -8.45 6.96
C ILE A 49 0.65 -7.93 6.07
N MET A 50 0.40 -6.63 6.16
CA MET A 50 -0.57 -5.95 5.33
C MET A 50 0.16 -4.87 4.54
N HIS A 51 0.19 -5.03 3.22
CA HIS A 51 0.73 -4.01 2.30
C HIS A 51 -0.42 -3.18 1.72
N ARG A 52 -0.33 -1.86 1.84
CA ARG A 52 -1.25 -0.90 1.24
C ARG A 52 -0.61 -0.23 0.03
N PHE A 53 -1.28 -0.35 -1.11
CA PHE A 53 -0.95 0.22 -2.41
C PHE A 53 -2.06 1.14 -2.90
N THR A 54 -1.75 1.91 -3.93
CA THR A 54 -2.72 2.74 -4.64
C THR A 54 -3.58 1.87 -5.55
N SER A 55 -4.90 2.06 -5.49
CA SER A 55 -5.84 1.34 -6.35
C SER A 55 -5.71 1.76 -7.81
N LEU A 56 -6.07 0.88 -8.74
CA LEU A 56 -6.03 1.20 -10.17
C LEU A 56 -6.89 2.43 -10.52
N ILE A 57 -8.04 2.58 -9.86
CA ILE A 57 -8.92 3.75 -10.03
C ILE A 57 -8.19 5.02 -9.61
N ALA A 58 -7.53 5.02 -8.44
CA ALA A 58 -6.74 6.16 -8.00
C ALA A 58 -5.60 6.46 -8.98
N LYS A 59 -4.91 5.44 -9.50
CA LYS A 59 -3.86 5.63 -10.53
C LYS A 59 -4.42 6.33 -11.77
N CYS A 60 -5.58 5.90 -12.27
CA CYS A 60 -6.24 6.56 -13.41
C CYS A 60 -6.58 8.02 -13.11
N VAL A 61 -7.14 8.31 -11.94
CA VAL A 61 -7.45 9.69 -11.52
C VAL A 61 -6.18 10.53 -11.42
N THR A 62 -5.10 10.00 -10.84
CA THR A 62 -3.81 10.69 -10.76
C THR A 62 -3.23 10.98 -12.15
N THR A 63 -3.35 10.06 -13.11
CA THR A 63 -2.92 10.30 -14.50
C THR A 63 -3.74 11.38 -15.17
N LEU A 64 -5.07 11.39 -14.97
CA LEU A 64 -5.94 12.42 -15.54
C LEU A 64 -5.61 13.81 -14.99
N LEU A 65 -5.29 13.89 -13.69
CA LEU A 65 -4.91 15.15 -13.03
C LEU A 65 -3.43 15.52 -13.24
N PHE A 66 -2.63 14.64 -13.84
CA PHE A 66 -1.18 14.85 -14.00
C PHE A 66 -0.84 16.13 -14.79
N PRO A 67 -1.53 16.52 -15.87
CA PRO A 67 -1.27 17.80 -16.52
C PRO A 67 -1.55 18.99 -15.60
N LEU A 68 -2.60 18.91 -14.78
CA LEU A 68 -2.98 19.96 -13.84
C LEU A 68 -1.91 20.18 -12.76
N THR A 69 -1.21 19.12 -12.33
CA THR A 69 -0.15 19.27 -11.32
C THR A 69 1.02 20.11 -11.84
N PHE A 70 1.34 20.06 -13.13
CA PHE A 70 2.36 20.95 -13.71
C PHE A 70 1.93 22.42 -13.70
N PHE A 71 0.64 22.71 -13.88
CA PHE A 71 0.13 24.07 -13.78
C PHE A 71 0.18 24.61 -12.35
N VAL A 72 -0.13 23.78 -11.36
CA VAL A 72 -0.18 24.19 -9.93
C VAL A 72 1.22 24.29 -9.31
N TYR A 73 2.08 23.30 -9.53
CA TYR A 73 3.42 23.23 -8.92
C TYR A 73 4.50 23.90 -9.78
N GLY A 74 4.18 24.29 -11.01
CA GLY A 74 5.08 24.89 -11.96
C GLY A 74 6.07 23.91 -12.61
N ILE A 75 6.54 24.27 -13.81
CA ILE A 75 7.47 23.45 -14.60
C ILE A 75 8.83 23.29 -13.91
N ALA A 76 9.21 24.21 -13.01
CA ALA A 76 10.45 24.11 -12.23
C ALA A 76 10.55 22.80 -11.42
N ASN A 77 9.41 22.25 -10.99
CA ASN A 77 9.33 21.02 -10.19
C ASN A 77 9.05 19.75 -11.02
N HIS A 78 9.14 19.81 -12.36
CA HIS A 78 8.77 18.72 -13.26
C HIS A 78 9.46 17.38 -12.93
N LYS A 79 10.74 17.41 -12.53
CA LYS A 79 11.49 16.19 -12.21
C LYS A 79 10.89 15.45 -11.03
N GLU A 80 10.45 16.18 -10.01
CA GLU A 80 9.84 15.59 -8.81
C GLU A 80 8.46 15.05 -9.12
N ILE A 81 7.65 15.81 -9.85
CA ILE A 81 6.31 15.43 -10.30
C ILE A 81 6.36 14.13 -11.12
N ILE A 82 7.28 14.04 -12.10
CA ILE A 82 7.46 12.82 -12.91
C ILE A 82 7.95 11.64 -12.05
N ARG A 83 8.89 11.89 -11.13
CA ARG A 83 9.41 10.86 -10.22
C ARG A 83 8.30 10.27 -9.35
N ASP A 84 7.49 11.13 -8.74
CA ASP A 84 6.43 10.69 -7.82
C ASP A 84 5.29 10.01 -8.59
N HIS A 85 4.97 10.50 -9.79
CA HIS A 85 4.05 9.80 -10.67
C HIS A 85 4.56 8.40 -11.04
N LYS A 86 5.84 8.25 -11.41
CA LYS A 86 6.44 6.93 -11.68
C LYS A 86 6.43 6.01 -10.45
N ARG A 87 6.58 6.55 -9.24
CA ARG A 87 6.53 5.78 -7.99
C ARG A 87 5.15 5.21 -7.71
N VAL A 88 4.08 5.98 -7.94
CA VAL A 88 2.69 5.51 -7.80
C VAL A 88 2.38 4.31 -8.71
N PHE A 89 2.97 4.25 -9.92
CA PHE A 89 2.77 3.11 -10.81
C PHE A 89 3.64 1.89 -10.44
N ASN A 90 4.76 2.10 -9.74
CA ASN A 90 5.77 1.08 -9.48
C ASN A 90 6.06 0.94 -7.97
N GLU A 91 5.01 1.01 -7.15
CA GLU A 91 5.11 1.08 -5.69
C GLU A 91 5.96 -0.06 -5.10
N LYS A 92 5.75 -1.31 -5.58
CA LYS A 92 6.54 -2.48 -5.15
C LYS A 92 8.03 -2.33 -5.47
N LYS A 93 8.37 -1.87 -6.68
CA LYS A 93 9.77 -1.71 -7.13
C LYS A 93 10.51 -0.66 -6.31
N TYR A 94 9.83 0.42 -5.95
CA TYR A 94 10.43 1.56 -5.25
C TYR A 94 10.19 1.55 -3.73
N GLY A 95 9.56 0.50 -3.18
CA GLY A 95 9.21 0.47 -1.75
C GLY A 95 8.20 1.56 -1.34
N SER A 96 7.48 2.14 -2.29
CA SER A 96 6.56 3.27 -2.08
C SER A 96 5.17 2.79 -1.64
N TYR A 97 5.12 1.97 -0.60
CA TYR A 97 3.90 1.39 -0.05
C TYR A 97 3.97 1.34 1.48
N TYR A 98 2.82 1.25 2.13
CA TYR A 98 2.78 1.11 3.58
C TYR A 98 2.71 -0.37 3.95
N SER A 99 3.54 -0.79 4.91
CA SER A 99 3.52 -2.15 5.46
C SER A 99 3.19 -2.10 6.94
N ASP A 100 2.15 -2.82 7.34
CA ASP A 100 1.81 -3.02 8.75
C ASP A 100 2.05 -4.47 9.14
N HIS A 101 2.66 -4.66 10.31
CA HIS A 101 2.91 -5.98 10.89
C HIS A 101 1.98 -6.17 12.10
N ILE A 102 1.17 -7.22 12.05
CA ILE A 102 0.26 -7.61 13.13
C ILE A 102 0.79 -8.91 13.73
N SER A 103 1.23 -8.86 14.98
CA SER A 103 1.70 -10.03 15.72
C SER A 103 0.56 -10.69 16.50
N LYS A 104 0.68 -12.00 16.71
CA LYS A 104 -0.32 -12.85 17.37
C LYS A 104 -0.71 -12.42 18.79
N ARG A 105 0.07 -11.54 19.43
CA ARG A 105 -0.21 -11.03 20.80
C ARG A 105 -1.45 -10.13 20.88
N MET A 106 -2.02 -9.71 19.74
CA MET A 106 -3.23 -8.88 19.68
C MET A 106 -4.55 -9.65 19.77
N ASN A 107 -4.52 -10.95 20.11
CA ASN A 107 -5.72 -11.77 20.37
C ASN A 107 -6.21 -11.73 21.83
N PHE A 108 -5.54 -11.03 22.75
CA PHE A 108 -5.98 -10.93 24.15
C PHE A 108 -6.96 -9.77 24.42
N MET A 109 -7.23 -8.89 23.44
CA MET A 109 -8.12 -7.73 23.62
C MET A 109 -9.41 -7.79 22.78
N MET A 110 -9.69 -8.90 22.08
CA MET A 110 -10.93 -9.10 21.31
C MET A 110 -11.85 -10.18 21.90
N LYS A 111 -11.61 -10.57 23.16
CA LYS A 111 -12.57 -11.31 24.00
C LYS A 111 -12.67 -10.60 25.35
N SER A 112 -13.56 -9.61 25.41
CA SER A 112 -14.16 -9.11 26.64
C SER A 112 -15.59 -8.72 26.32
#